data_AF-A0A8A1LGG0-F1
#
_entry.id   AF-A0A8A1LGG0-F1
#
_cell.length_a   1.000
_cell.length_b   1.000
_cell.length_c   1.000
_cell.angle_alpha   90.00
_cell.angle_beta   90.00
_cell.angle_gamma   90.00
#
_symmetry.space_group_name_H-M   'P 1'
#
loop_
_entity.id
_entity.type
_entity.pdbx_description
1 polymer ?
#
loop_
_entity_poly.entity_id
_entity_poly.type
_entity_poly.pdbx_seq_one_letter_code
_entity_poly.pdbx_strand_id
1 'polypeptide(L)'
;MRTTLTIAPVIFLILAIAHLAIAIPLSIPAAQAQIATVSCAAITIITARGTSEEPGEGRLASIAGDLANERQNSKRIALDYPADLFPYSLSLYKGIQALTGLLNTSVSSCPQSKILLLGYSQGAHVIGNVVCGGAFAGRAVDRTIADKGTQ
;
A
#
# COMPACT_ATOMS: atom_id res chain seq x y z
N MET A 1 -87.07 -22.00 -7.98
CA MET A 1 -85.87 -22.55 -7.32
C MET A 1 -85.16 -21.37 -6.65
N ARG A 2 -85.46 -21.11 -5.36
CA ARG A 2 -84.56 -21.22 -4.19
C ARG A 2 -83.40 -20.21 -4.20
N THR A 3 -83.56 -19.04 -3.59
CA THR A 3 -83.32 -18.64 -2.17
C THR A 3 -81.91 -18.12 -1.88
N THR A 4 -81.86 -16.82 -1.58
CA THR A 4 -80.98 -16.02 -0.68
C THR A 4 -79.82 -16.69 0.06
N LEU A 5 -78.67 -16.01 0.13
CA LEU A 5 -77.81 -16.06 1.32
C LEU A 5 -76.99 -14.76 1.51
N THR A 6 -77.31 -14.03 2.58
CA THR A 6 -76.59 -12.88 3.15
C THR A 6 -75.54 -13.37 4.15
N ILE A 7 -74.27 -12.93 4.07
CA ILE A 7 -73.29 -13.14 5.14
C ILE A 7 -72.34 -11.93 5.26
N ALA A 8 -72.77 -10.92 6.00
CA ALA A 8 -71.90 -10.18 6.92
C ALA A 8 -71.83 -11.05 8.19
N PRO A 9 -70.66 -11.57 8.63
CA PRO A 9 -69.67 -10.74 9.34
C PRO A 9 -68.24 -11.38 9.32
N VAL A 10 -67.40 -11.09 8.32
CA VAL A 10 -65.99 -11.54 8.33
C VAL A 10 -65.06 -10.47 8.95
N ILE A 11 -65.64 -9.35 9.39
CA ILE A 11 -64.93 -8.20 9.94
C ILE A 11 -65.03 -8.23 11.47
N PHE A 12 -64.65 -9.33 12.14
CA PHE A 12 -64.51 -9.33 13.62
C PHE A 12 -63.65 -10.48 14.16
N LEU A 13 -62.64 -10.95 13.41
CA LEU A 13 -61.69 -11.96 13.90
C LEU A 13 -60.25 -11.68 13.44
N ILE A 14 -59.74 -10.47 13.71
CA ILE A 14 -58.31 -10.13 13.57
C ILE A 14 -57.84 -9.32 14.79
N LEU A 15 -58.28 -9.71 15.99
CA LEU A 15 -57.70 -9.22 17.24
C LEU A 15 -57.37 -10.45 18.11
N ALA A 16 -56.16 -10.44 18.67
CA ALA A 16 -55.60 -11.42 19.62
C ALA A 16 -54.82 -12.62 19.04
N ILE A 17 -53.63 -12.36 18.48
CA ILE A 17 -52.52 -13.31 18.57
C ILE A 17 -51.26 -12.58 19.06
N ALA A 18 -51.10 -12.63 20.38
CA ALA A 18 -49.85 -12.71 21.15
C ALA A 18 -48.66 -11.80 20.78
N HIS A 19 -48.55 -10.69 21.51
CA HIS A 19 -47.29 -10.02 21.80
C HIS A 19 -46.42 -10.90 22.73
N LEU A 20 -45.33 -11.48 22.21
CA LEU A 20 -44.13 -11.76 23.02
C LEU A 20 -42.89 -11.93 22.12
N ALA A 21 -42.31 -10.81 21.69
CA ALA A 21 -40.98 -10.79 21.08
C ALA A 21 -39.95 -10.55 22.19
N ILE A 22 -39.30 -11.62 22.66
CA ILE A 22 -38.17 -11.54 23.59
C ILE A 22 -36.96 -11.03 22.79
N ALA A 23 -36.56 -9.78 23.05
CA ALA A 23 -35.33 -9.22 22.50
C ALA A 23 -34.13 -9.86 23.20
N ILE A 24 -33.46 -10.81 22.54
CA ILE A 24 -32.17 -11.33 23.00
C ILE A 24 -31.11 -10.30 22.59
N PRO A 25 -30.36 -9.69 23.52
CA PRO A 25 -29.24 -8.84 23.15
C PRO A 25 -28.15 -9.71 22.54
N LEU A 26 -28.00 -9.65 21.21
CA LEU A 26 -26.84 -10.19 20.52
C LEU A 26 -25.64 -9.32 20.89
N SER A 27 -24.80 -9.82 21.81
CA SER A 27 -23.50 -9.24 22.11
C SER A 27 -22.62 -9.37 20.87
N ILE A 28 -22.48 -8.28 20.10
CA ILE A 28 -21.52 -8.20 19.01
C ILE A 28 -20.13 -8.14 19.66
N PRO A 29 -19.24 -9.12 19.48
CA PRO A 29 -17.88 -9.00 19.94
C PRO A 29 -17.24 -7.80 19.22
N ALA A 30 -16.86 -6.78 19.99
CA ALA A 30 -16.09 -5.66 19.46
C ALA A 30 -14.78 -6.23 18.92
N ALA A 31 -14.55 -6.12 17.61
CA ALA A 31 -13.25 -6.45 17.04
C ALA A 31 -12.22 -5.47 17.64
N GLN A 32 -11.39 -5.92 18.58
CA GLN A 32 -10.22 -5.17 18.98
C GLN A 32 -9.32 -5.03 17.76
N ALA A 33 -9.24 -3.82 17.21
CA ALA A 33 -8.22 -3.47 16.24
C ALA A 33 -6.85 -3.69 16.88
N GLN A 34 -6.16 -4.75 16.49
CA GLN A 34 -4.76 -4.94 16.86
C GLN A 34 -3.98 -3.80 16.18
N ILE A 35 -3.48 -2.87 16.99
CA ILE A 35 -2.53 -1.87 16.53
C ILE A 35 -1.28 -2.66 16.11
N ALA A 36 -1.11 -2.89 14.81
CA ALA A 36 0.10 -3.47 14.29
C ALA A 36 1.26 -2.53 14.62
N THR A 37 2.14 -2.94 15.53
CA THR A 37 3.37 -2.21 15.82
C THR A 37 4.28 -2.37 14.60
N VAL A 38 4.41 -1.30 13.81
CA VAL A 38 5.35 -1.29 12.68
C VAL A 38 6.77 -1.27 13.27
N SER A 39 7.46 -2.41 13.25
CA SER A 39 8.89 -2.45 13.58
C SER A 39 9.68 -1.76 12.47
N CYS A 40 10.32 -0.64 12.79
CA CYS A 40 11.09 0.13 11.82
C CYS A 40 12.54 -0.37 11.70
N ALA A 41 12.97 -0.60 10.46
CA ALA A 41 14.37 -0.82 10.14
C ALA A 41 15.18 0.46 10.38
N ALA A 42 16.41 0.34 10.85
CA ALA A 42 17.34 1.46 10.97
C ALA A 42 17.71 2.00 9.58
N ILE A 43 17.89 1.10 8.62
CA ILE A 43 18.18 1.42 7.22
C ILE A 43 17.23 0.66 6.30
N THR A 44 16.62 1.37 5.36
CA THR A 44 15.87 0.79 4.24
C THR A 44 16.68 0.93 2.96
N ILE A 45 17.11 -0.18 2.39
CA ILE A 45 17.85 -0.25 1.13
C ILE A 45 16.85 -0.50 0.01
N ILE A 46 16.71 0.45 -0.90
CA ILE A 46 15.82 0.35 -2.06
C ILE A 46 16.67 0.20 -3.31
N THR A 47 16.48 -0.89 -4.04
CA THR A 47 17.18 -1.14 -5.31
C THR A 47 16.25 -0.89 -6.50
N ALA A 48 16.71 -0.14 -7.50
CA ALA A 48 16.04 0.01 -8.79
C ALA A 48 16.88 -0.68 -9.87
N ARG A 49 16.35 -1.79 -10.40
CA ARG A 49 17.01 -2.64 -11.41
C ARG A 49 17.16 -1.94 -12.77
N GLY A 50 18.00 -2.49 -13.63
CA GLY A 50 18.19 -2.02 -14.99
C GLY A 50 17.15 -2.56 -15.97
N THR A 51 17.19 -2.03 -17.20
CA THR A 51 16.29 -2.46 -18.28
C THR A 51 16.40 -3.97 -18.55
N SER A 52 15.24 -4.62 -18.70
CA SER A 52 15.10 -6.05 -18.99
C SER A 52 15.64 -7.00 -17.90
N GLU A 53 15.95 -6.49 -16.71
CA GLU A 53 16.20 -7.36 -15.56
C GLU A 53 14.87 -7.90 -15.00
N GLU A 54 14.87 -9.16 -14.58
CA GLU A 54 13.71 -9.79 -13.92
C GLU A 54 13.32 -9.04 -12.63
N PRO A 55 12.04 -9.09 -12.22
CA PRO A 55 11.60 -8.51 -10.95
C PRO A 55 12.48 -8.95 -9.77
N GLY A 56 12.92 -7.98 -8.98
CA GLY A 56 13.89 -8.17 -7.90
C GLY A 56 15.01 -7.13 -7.96
N GLU A 57 16.11 -7.42 -7.28
CA GLU A 57 17.22 -6.48 -7.13
C GLU A 57 18.20 -6.52 -8.32
N GLY A 58 18.06 -7.50 -9.23
CA GLY A 58 18.91 -7.65 -10.40
C GLY A 58 20.40 -7.70 -10.06
N ARG A 59 21.22 -6.99 -10.84
CA ARG A 59 22.67 -6.89 -10.62
C ARG A 59 23.06 -6.28 -9.27
N LEU A 60 22.14 -5.59 -8.58
CA LEU A 60 22.39 -4.94 -7.31
C LEU A 60 22.26 -5.88 -6.11
N ALA A 61 21.81 -7.13 -6.30
CA ALA A 61 21.55 -8.07 -5.21
C ALA A 61 22.76 -8.32 -4.30
N SER A 62 23.97 -8.44 -4.87
CA SER A 62 25.20 -8.67 -4.10
C SER A 62 25.49 -7.47 -3.20
N ILE A 63 25.61 -6.27 -3.78
CA ILE A 63 25.95 -5.06 -3.03
C ILE A 63 24.86 -4.70 -2.00
N ALA A 64 23.58 -4.91 -2.33
CA ALA A 64 22.48 -4.72 -1.38
C ALA A 64 22.56 -5.71 -0.20
N GLY A 65 22.98 -6.95 -0.47
CA GLY A 65 23.22 -7.96 0.56
C GLY A 65 24.39 -7.61 1.47
N ASP A 66 25.52 -7.22 0.88
CA ASP A 66 26.73 -6.85 1.62
C ASP A 66 26.44 -5.66 2.56
N LEU A 67 25.80 -4.60 2.04
CA LEU A 67 25.41 -3.43 2.82
C LEU A 67 24.41 -3.76 3.94
N ALA A 68 23.48 -4.68 3.70
CA ALA A 68 22.54 -5.12 4.72
C ALA A 68 23.22 -5.91 5.85
N ASN A 69 24.26 -6.68 5.52
CA ASN A 69 25.04 -7.46 6.49
C ASN A 69 25.94 -6.57 7.36
N GLU A 70 26.47 -5.48 6.81
CA GLU A 70 27.30 -4.51 7.56
C GLU A 70 26.53 -3.68 8.58
N ARG A 71 25.19 -3.58 8.44
CA ARG A 71 24.36 -2.68 9.25
C ARG A 71 23.23 -3.46 9.91
N GLN A 72 23.27 -3.54 11.24
CA GLN A 72 22.21 -4.15 12.03
C GLN A 72 20.85 -3.50 11.75
N ASN A 73 19.79 -4.32 11.71
CA ASN A 73 18.41 -3.89 11.46
C ASN A 73 18.20 -3.18 10.10
N SER A 74 18.74 -3.77 9.02
CA SER A 74 18.50 -3.32 7.64
C SER A 74 17.34 -4.06 6.98
N LYS A 75 16.56 -3.35 6.18
CA LYS A 75 15.49 -3.90 5.34
C LYS A 75 15.82 -3.66 3.86
N ARG A 76 15.73 -4.70 3.04
CA ARG A 76 15.91 -4.62 1.58
C ARG A 76 14.56 -4.61 0.87
N ILE A 77 14.42 -3.74 -0.13
CA ILE A 77 13.22 -3.62 -0.96
C ILE A 77 13.66 -3.46 -2.41
N ALA A 78 13.25 -4.39 -3.28
CA ALA A 78 13.35 -4.20 -4.71
C ALA A 78 12.19 -3.31 -5.19
N LEU A 79 12.51 -2.25 -5.92
CA LEU A 79 11.50 -1.39 -6.53
C LEU A 79 10.74 -2.18 -7.60
N ASP A 80 9.44 -2.30 -7.41
CA ASP A 80 8.55 -2.89 -8.40
C ASP A 80 8.15 -1.84 -9.44
N TYR A 81 8.59 -2.06 -10.68
CA TYR A 81 8.30 -1.24 -11.85
C TYR A 81 8.64 -2.04 -13.12
N PRO A 82 8.22 -1.61 -14.33
CA PRO A 82 8.35 -2.46 -15.53
C PRO A 82 9.79 -2.78 -15.93
N ALA A 83 10.70 -1.82 -15.83
CA ALA A 83 12.07 -1.95 -16.36
C ALA A 83 12.13 -2.30 -17.86
N ASP A 84 11.15 -1.89 -18.66
CA ASP A 84 11.09 -2.19 -20.09
C ASP A 84 11.96 -1.27 -20.95
N LEU A 85 12.48 -1.80 -22.05
CA LEU A 85 13.16 -1.00 -23.08
C LEU A 85 12.16 -0.26 -23.97
N PHE A 86 10.98 -0.82 -24.22
CA PHE A 86 10.01 -0.26 -25.15
C PHE A 86 8.56 -0.35 -24.64
N PRO A 87 7.85 0.78 -24.49
CA PRO A 87 8.34 2.16 -24.60
C PRO A 87 9.10 2.59 -23.33
N TYR A 88 10.39 2.95 -23.48
CA TYR A 88 11.27 3.36 -22.37
C TYR A 88 10.68 4.48 -21.50
N SER A 89 10.05 5.47 -22.13
CA SER A 89 9.45 6.61 -21.42
C SER A 89 8.32 6.21 -20.48
N LEU A 90 7.49 5.24 -20.86
CA LEU A 90 6.43 4.72 -19.99
C LEU A 90 7.01 3.91 -18.83
N SER A 91 8.03 3.10 -19.09
CA SER A 91 8.73 2.36 -18.05
C SER A 91 9.37 3.31 -17.02
N LEU A 92 10.08 4.32 -17.51
CA LEU A 92 10.69 5.36 -16.68
C LEU A 92 9.64 6.10 -15.86
N TYR A 93 8.54 6.54 -16.48
CA TYR A 93 7.43 7.21 -15.80
C TYR A 93 6.87 6.37 -14.65
N LYS A 94 6.57 5.08 -14.91
CA LYS A 94 6.06 4.16 -13.88
C LYS A 94 7.09 3.92 -12.77
N GLY A 95 8.37 3.81 -13.10
CA GLY A 95 9.45 3.71 -12.11
C GLY A 95 9.53 4.93 -11.20
N ILE A 96 9.42 6.13 -11.77
CA ILE A 96 9.38 7.39 -11.01
C ILE A 96 8.19 7.40 -10.05
N GLN A 97 6.99 7.04 -10.52
CA GLN A 97 5.80 6.99 -9.67
C GLN A 97 5.94 5.95 -8.54
N ALA A 98 6.43 4.74 -8.86
CA ALA A 98 6.62 3.68 -7.89
C ALA A 98 7.62 4.09 -6.80
N LEU A 99 8.76 4.67 -7.19
CA LEU A 99 9.78 5.08 -6.23
C LEU A 99 9.29 6.23 -5.36
N THR A 100 8.64 7.24 -5.93
CA THR A 100 8.05 8.34 -5.16
C THR A 100 7.03 7.82 -4.13
N GLY A 101 6.15 6.89 -4.52
CA GLY A 101 5.19 6.28 -3.61
C GLY A 101 5.86 5.48 -2.49
N LEU A 102 6.88 4.68 -2.83
CA LEU A 102 7.63 3.89 -1.86
C LEU A 102 8.40 4.79 -0.87
N LEU A 103 9.01 5.86 -1.34
CA LEU A 103 9.72 6.83 -0.51
C LEU A 103 8.78 7.53 0.47
N ASN A 104 7.65 8.07 -0.01
CA ASN A 104 6.65 8.72 0.82
C ASN A 104 6.06 7.76 1.88
N THR A 105 5.83 6.50 1.49
CA THR A 105 5.37 5.47 2.43
C THR A 105 6.45 5.14 3.47
N SER A 106 7.70 5.03 3.05
CA SER A 106 8.81 4.68 3.94
C SER A 106 9.06 5.76 4.99
N VAL A 107 9.02 7.04 4.61
CA VAL A 107 9.23 8.15 5.56
C VAL A 107 8.04 8.41 6.46
N SER A 108 6.81 8.22 5.97
CA SER A 108 5.62 8.36 6.81
C SER A 108 5.49 7.24 7.83
N SER A 109 5.85 6.00 7.44
CA SER A 109 5.80 4.84 8.34
C SER A 109 6.96 4.82 9.34
N CYS A 110 8.16 5.21 8.91
CA CYS A 110 9.38 5.13 9.69
C CYS A 110 10.25 6.40 9.53
N PRO A 111 9.84 7.54 10.13
CA PRO A 111 10.50 8.82 9.91
C PRO A 111 11.95 8.87 10.39
N GLN A 112 12.35 8.00 11.32
CA GLN A 112 13.73 7.89 11.81
C GLN A 112 14.61 6.96 10.96
N SER A 113 14.02 6.11 10.10
CA SER A 113 14.78 5.20 9.24
C SER A 113 15.58 5.98 8.20
N LYS A 114 16.85 5.62 7.98
CA LYS A 114 17.65 6.13 6.87
C LYS A 114 17.33 5.33 5.61
N ILE A 115 17.38 5.97 4.43
CA ILE A 115 17.07 5.33 3.15
C ILE A 115 18.33 5.33 2.29
N LEU A 116 18.71 4.15 1.79
CA LEU A 116 19.80 3.97 0.84
C LEU A 116 19.22 3.60 -0.51
N LEU A 117 19.56 4.37 -1.55
CA LEU A 117 19.08 4.14 -2.91
C LEU A 117 20.20 3.56 -3.77
N LEU A 118 19.95 2.41 -4.38
CA LEU A 118 20.88 1.76 -5.30
C LEU A 118 20.20 1.66 -6.67
N GLY A 119 20.80 2.28 -7.69
CA GLY A 119 20.24 2.31 -9.04
C GLY A 119 21.22 1.81 -10.08
N TYR A 120 20.75 1.00 -11.01
CA TYR A 120 21.54 0.55 -12.16
C TYR A 120 20.84 0.88 -13.47
N SER A 121 21.56 1.45 -14.44
CA SER A 121 21.03 1.78 -15.79
C SER A 121 19.72 2.59 -15.72
N GLN A 122 18.59 2.06 -16.24
CA GLN A 122 17.28 2.71 -16.14
C GLN A 122 16.85 2.98 -14.69
N GLY A 123 17.16 2.11 -13.74
CA GLY A 123 16.89 2.33 -12.32
C GLY A 123 17.67 3.50 -11.72
N ALA A 124 18.90 3.75 -12.18
CA ALA A 124 19.64 4.96 -11.82
C ALA A 124 18.96 6.21 -12.39
N HIS A 125 18.42 6.13 -13.61
CA HIS A 125 17.65 7.21 -14.22
C HIS A 125 16.33 7.48 -13.48
N VAL A 126 15.64 6.44 -12.99
CA VAL A 126 14.47 6.56 -12.10
C VAL A 126 14.84 7.32 -10.82
N ILE A 127 15.89 6.88 -10.12
CA ILE A 127 16.35 7.52 -8.87
C ILE A 127 16.75 8.99 -9.11
N GLY A 128 17.50 9.26 -10.18
CA GLY A 128 17.92 10.61 -10.53
C GLY A 128 16.75 11.56 -10.74
N ASN A 129 15.70 11.14 -11.45
CA ASN A 129 14.51 11.98 -11.65
C ASN A 129 13.75 12.24 -10.34
N VAL A 130 13.72 11.25 -9.44
CA VAL A 130 13.00 11.37 -8.17
C VAL A 130 13.74 12.28 -7.18
N VAL A 131 15.07 12.17 -7.08
CA VAL A 131 15.87 12.93 -6.12
C VAL A 131 16.24 14.32 -6.64
N CYS A 132 16.58 14.43 -7.92
CA CYS A 132 17.06 15.69 -8.51
C CYS A 132 15.97 16.43 -9.31
N GLY A 133 14.78 15.84 -9.46
CA GLY A 133 13.78 16.30 -10.42
C GLY A 133 14.14 15.95 -11.86
N GLY A 134 13.34 16.40 -12.82
CA GLY A 134 13.54 16.13 -14.24
C GLY A 134 12.25 15.95 -15.01
N ALA A 135 12.34 15.36 -16.20
CA ALA A 135 11.16 15.00 -16.98
C ALA A 135 10.28 14.05 -16.15
N PHE A 136 8.96 14.24 -16.21
CA PHE A 136 7.99 13.42 -15.47
C PHE A 136 7.98 13.57 -13.93
N ALA A 137 8.69 14.56 -13.36
CA ALA A 137 8.61 14.88 -11.93
C ALA A 137 7.25 15.50 -11.56
N GLY A 138 6.21 14.67 -11.46
CA GLY A 138 4.85 15.05 -11.11
C GLY A 138 4.62 15.15 -9.60
N ARG A 139 5.24 16.14 -8.95
CA ARG A 139 5.20 16.50 -7.50
C ARG A 139 6.24 15.78 -6.63
N ALA A 140 6.85 16.61 -5.78
CA ALA A 140 8.04 16.34 -4.98
C ALA A 140 7.87 15.14 -4.04
N VAL A 141 8.93 14.32 -3.95
CA VAL A 141 9.19 13.53 -2.74
C VAL A 141 9.07 14.46 -1.54
N ASP A 142 8.46 14.00 -0.45
CA ASP A 142 8.38 14.78 0.79
C ASP A 142 9.75 15.42 1.12
N ARG A 143 9.76 16.71 1.49
CA ARG A 143 10.99 17.48 1.76
C ARG A 143 11.83 16.82 2.87
N THR A 144 11.20 16.02 3.73
CA THR A 144 11.86 15.17 4.73
C THR A 144 12.94 14.24 4.15
N ILE A 145 12.85 13.85 2.87
CA ILE A 145 13.92 13.07 2.21
C ILE A 145 15.14 13.93 1.90
N ALA A 146 14.95 15.18 1.48
CA ALA A 146 16.07 16.09 1.26
C ALA A 146 16.84 16.34 2.57
N ASP A 147 16.12 16.44 3.69
CA ASP A 147 16.70 16.63 5.03
C ASP A 147 17.49 15.40 5.54
N LYS A 148 17.27 14.22 4.96
CA LYS A 148 18.05 13.01 5.28
C LYS A 148 19.42 12.96 4.62
N GLY A 149 19.64 13.74 3.55
CA GLY A 149 20.91 13.78 2.81
C GLY A 149 21.99 14.66 3.43
N THR A 150 21.65 15.47 4.44
CA THR A 150 22.54 16.44 5.10
C THR A 150 23.04 16.00 6.48
N GLN A 151 22.68 14.79 6.92
CA GLN A 151 23.04 14.21 8.23
C GLN A 151 23.67 12.82 8.08
#